data_AF-A0A7X9PAV8-F1
#
_entry.id   AF-A0A7X9PAV8-F1
#
_cell.length_a   1.000
_cell.length_b   1.000
_cell.length_c   1.000
_cell.angle_alpha   90.00
_cell.angle_beta   90.00
_cell.angle_gamma   90.00
#
_symmetry.space_group_name_H-M   'P 1'
#
loop_
_entity.id
_entity.type
_entity.pdbx_description
1 polymer ?
#
loop_
_entity_poly.entity_id
_entity_poly.type
_entity_poly.pdbx_seq_one_letter_code
_entity_poly.pdbx_strand_id
1 'polypeptide(L)'
;TIPGVTETPGGRLTAESTDMRGVPSDPHTAILANGGEPWSVRNRRNGDRIRPIGLDGSRKVADILTDRKVPLSVRDSLPLVLCGLRIAWIPGIAVDEAFRVEPDTPEVLRVKFEPR
;
A
#
# COMPACT_ATOMS: atom_id res chain seq x y z
N THR A 1 -12.18 6.80 -2.81
CA THR A 1 -11.98 7.75 -1.71
C THR A 1 -11.19 7.04 -0.64
N ILE A 2 -10.00 7.51 -0.28
CA ILE A 2 -9.37 7.24 1.01
C ILE A 2 -9.01 8.64 1.53
N PRO A 3 -9.76 9.13 2.53
CA PRO A 3 -9.44 8.91 3.95
C PRO A 3 -10.65 8.46 4.79
N GLY A 4 -10.40 7.93 5.99
CA GLY A 4 -11.39 7.30 6.88
C GLY A 4 -11.23 5.78 6.96
N VAL A 5 -12.30 5.07 7.28
CA VAL A 5 -12.32 3.60 7.41
C VAL A 5 -12.90 2.97 6.16
N THR A 6 -12.23 1.94 5.62
CA THR A 6 -12.68 1.16 4.46
C THR A 6 -12.69 -0.33 4.82
N GLU A 7 -13.85 -0.98 4.69
CA GLU A 7 -13.97 -2.43 4.81
C GLU A 7 -13.53 -3.10 3.51
N THR A 8 -12.76 -4.19 3.62
CA THR A 8 -12.28 -4.97 2.48
C THR A 8 -12.53 -6.45 2.74
N PRO A 9 -12.56 -7.32 1.71
CA PRO A 9 -12.71 -8.75 1.91
C PRO A 9 -11.65 -9.38 2.83
N GLY A 10 -10.44 -8.78 2.89
CA GLY A 10 -9.32 -9.27 3.70
C GLY A 10 -9.22 -8.65 5.10
N GLY A 11 -10.03 -7.63 5.43
CA GLY A 11 -9.92 -6.92 6.69
C GLY A 11 -10.28 -5.44 6.60
N ARG A 12 -9.92 -4.68 7.63
CA ARG A 12 -10.22 -3.25 7.76
C ARG A 12 -9.00 -2.42 7.35
N LEU A 13 -9.22 -1.38 6.55
CA LEU A 13 -8.19 -0.40 6.21
C LEU A 13 -8.57 0.98 6.76
N THR A 14 -7.64 1.62 7.45
CA THR A 14 -7.81 2.97 8.00
C THR A 14 -6.78 3.91 7.38
N ALA A 15 -7.19 5.12 7.07
CA ALA A 15 -6.34 6.12 6.47
C ALA A 15 -6.59 7.51 7.06
N GLU A 16 -5.53 8.15 7.51
CA GLU A 16 -5.56 9.48 8.14
C GLU A 16 -4.37 10.32 7.67
N SER A 17 -4.58 11.63 7.51
CA SER A 17 -3.47 12.57 7.32
C SER A 17 -2.65 12.64 8.61
N THR A 18 -1.33 12.70 8.49
CA THR A 18 -0.42 12.78 9.65
C THR A 18 0.80 13.63 9.34
N ASP A 19 1.48 14.11 10.38
CA ASP A 19 2.79 14.77 10.25
C ASP A 19 3.96 13.82 10.51
N MET A 20 3.68 12.56 10.87
CA MET A 20 4.69 11.54 11.15
C MET A 20 5.37 11.07 9.86
N ARG A 21 6.70 11.19 9.78
CA ARG A 21 7.52 10.82 8.61
C ARG A 21 8.46 9.65 8.87
N GLY A 22 8.30 8.97 10.00
CA GLY A 22 9.11 7.81 10.39
C GLY A 22 8.61 6.52 9.72
N VAL A 23 9.52 5.55 9.59
CA VAL A 23 9.15 4.19 9.18
C VAL A 23 8.36 3.54 10.31
N PRO A 24 7.10 3.11 10.10
CA PRO A 24 6.33 2.40 11.11
C PRO A 24 6.99 1.09 11.51
N SER A 25 6.89 0.70 12.79
CA SER A 25 7.36 -0.61 13.26
C SER A 25 6.44 -1.76 12.86
N ASP A 26 5.15 -1.46 12.62
CA ASP A 26 4.14 -2.43 12.19
C ASP A 26 4.17 -2.59 10.66
N PRO A 27 4.42 -3.80 10.12
CA PRO A 27 4.45 -4.04 8.67
C PRO A 27 3.08 -3.85 7.98
N HIS A 28 1.99 -3.83 8.76
CA HIS A 28 0.65 -3.49 8.28
C HIS A 28 0.31 -2.00 8.45
N THR A 29 1.30 -1.17 8.73
CA THR A 29 1.19 0.30 8.68
C THR A 29 2.20 0.86 7.68
N ALA A 30 1.79 1.84 6.87
CA ALA A 30 2.69 2.60 6.02
C ALA A 30 2.40 4.10 6.13
N ILE A 31 3.45 4.90 5.96
CA ILE A 31 3.35 6.33 5.70
C ILE A 31 3.67 6.53 4.22
N LEU A 32 2.77 7.19 3.50
CA LEU A 32 2.86 7.38 2.05
C LEU A 32 2.89 8.87 1.73
N ALA A 33 3.80 9.28 0.85
CA ALA A 33 3.76 10.62 0.28
C ALA A 33 2.47 10.82 -0.53
N ASN A 34 1.91 12.03 -0.51
CA ASN A 34 0.79 12.36 -1.37
C ASN A 34 1.20 12.30 -2.86
N GLY A 35 0.45 11.56 -3.67
CA GLY A 35 0.72 11.40 -5.10
C GLY A 35 -0.02 12.37 -6.01
N GLY A 36 -0.77 13.34 -5.45
CA GLY A 36 -1.51 14.37 -6.19
C GLY A 36 -2.78 13.87 -6.90
N GLU A 37 -3.21 12.64 -6.61
CA GLU A 37 -4.37 11.99 -7.22
C GLU A 37 -5.29 11.42 -6.13
N PRO A 38 -6.57 11.14 -6.42
CA PRO A 38 -7.47 10.56 -5.44
C PRO A 38 -7.02 9.17 -4.99
N TRP A 39 -7.12 8.93 -3.68
CA TRP A 39 -6.86 7.61 -3.13
C TRP A 39 -8.03 6.65 -3.30
N SER A 40 -7.70 5.38 -3.50
CA SER A 40 -8.67 4.29 -3.57
C SER A 40 -8.09 2.97 -3.07
N VAL A 41 -8.98 2.01 -2.77
CA VAL A 41 -8.61 0.66 -2.39
C VAL A 41 -9.28 -0.31 -3.35
N ARG A 42 -8.53 -1.33 -3.77
CA ARG A 42 -9.09 -2.47 -4.50
C ARG A 42 -8.24 -3.71 -4.31
N ASN A 43 -8.81 -4.87 -4.61
CA ASN A 43 -8.06 -6.11 -4.67
C ASN A 43 -7.15 -6.14 -5.91
N ARG A 44 -6.19 -7.05 -5.89
CA ARG A 44 -5.24 -7.26 -6.99
C ARG A 44 -5.96 -7.62 -8.31
N ARG A 45 -5.40 -7.19 -9.41
CA ARG A 45 -5.79 -7.54 -10.78
C ARG A 45 -4.61 -8.20 -11.48
N ASN A 46 -4.89 -9.04 -12.47
CA ASN A 46 -3.83 -9.62 -13.28
C ASN A 46 -3.07 -8.51 -14.01
N GLY A 47 -1.74 -8.63 -14.05
CA GLY A 47 -0.86 -7.61 -14.63
C GLY A 47 -0.52 -6.44 -13.71
N ASP A 48 -1.07 -6.36 -12.49
CA ASP A 48 -0.69 -5.32 -11.52
C ASP A 48 0.82 -5.31 -11.28
N ARG A 49 1.39 -4.10 -11.23
CA ARG A 49 2.82 -3.88 -11.01
C ARG A 49 3.07 -2.79 -9.98
N ILE A 50 4.21 -2.91 -9.31
CA ILE A 50 4.71 -1.95 -8.34
C ILE A 50 6.23 -1.82 -8.51
N ARG A 51 6.83 -0.71 -8.09
CA ARG A 51 8.28 -0.52 -7.94
C ARG A 51 8.62 -0.48 -6.44
N PRO A 52 8.92 -1.62 -5.79
CA PRO A 52 9.15 -1.65 -4.35
C PRO A 52 10.37 -0.81 -3.95
N ILE A 53 10.26 -0.08 -2.84
CA ILE A 53 11.42 0.58 -2.23
C ILE A 53 12.55 -0.45 -1.97
N GLY A 54 13.77 -0.10 -2.36
CA GLY A 54 14.97 -0.92 -2.14
C GLY A 54 15.13 -2.10 -3.09
N LEU A 55 14.25 -2.24 -4.10
CA LEU A 55 14.42 -3.20 -5.19
C LEU A 55 14.49 -2.46 -6.52
N ASP A 56 15.37 -2.91 -7.41
CA ASP A 56 15.51 -2.32 -8.72
C ASP A 56 14.32 -2.67 -9.62
N GLY A 57 13.67 -1.62 -10.12
CA GLY A 57 12.69 -1.70 -11.19
C GLY A 57 11.28 -2.13 -10.78
N SER A 58 10.44 -2.32 -11.80
CA SER A 58 9.03 -2.68 -11.62
C SER A 58 8.88 -4.20 -11.57
N ARG A 59 8.11 -4.70 -10.61
CA ARG A 59 7.78 -6.13 -10.44
C ARG A 59 6.28 -6.37 -10.48
N LYS A 60 5.85 -7.54 -10.95
CA LYS A 60 4.44 -7.93 -10.89
C LYS A 60 4.06 -8.22 -9.45
N VAL A 61 2.87 -7.77 -9.04
CA VAL A 61 2.33 -8.06 -7.71
C VAL A 61 2.20 -9.57 -7.48
N ALA A 62 1.73 -10.31 -8.49
CA ALA A 62 1.60 -11.78 -8.39
C ALA A 62 2.93 -12.49 -8.11
N ASP A 63 4.03 -12.03 -8.72
CA ASP A 63 5.38 -12.59 -8.52
C ASP A 63 5.85 -12.29 -7.09
N ILE A 64 5.70 -11.04 -6.63
CA ILE A 64 6.07 -10.64 -5.26
C ILE A 64 5.31 -11.49 -4.22
N LEU A 65 4.00 -11.65 -4.38
CA LEU A 65 3.19 -12.45 -3.45
C LEU A 65 3.58 -13.93 -3.46
N THR A 66 4.03 -14.44 -4.61
CA THR A 66 4.53 -15.81 -4.73
C THR A 66 5.87 -15.98 -4.01
N ASP A 67 6.82 -15.09 -4.24
CA ASP A 67 8.14 -15.11 -3.60
C ASP A 67 8.03 -15.00 -2.08
N ARG A 68 7.12 -14.15 -1.59
CA ARG A 68 6.82 -13.97 -0.17
C ARG A 68 5.97 -15.11 0.42
N LYS A 69 5.66 -16.15 -0.37
CA LYS A 69 4.86 -17.32 0.02
C LYS A 69 3.50 -16.97 0.62
N VAL A 70 2.88 -15.89 0.14
CA VAL A 70 1.54 -15.49 0.60
C VAL A 70 0.54 -16.58 0.20
N PRO A 71 -0.31 -17.10 1.11
CA PRO A 71 -1.32 -18.10 0.76
C PRO A 71 -2.34 -17.58 -0.26
N LEU A 72 -2.80 -18.43 -1.18
CA LEU A 72 -3.73 -18.03 -2.24
C LEU A 72 -5.02 -17.38 -1.70
N SER A 73 -5.57 -17.92 -0.60
CA SER A 73 -6.74 -17.39 0.10
C SER A 73 -6.57 -15.96 0.60
N VAL A 74 -5.32 -15.56 0.91
CA VAL A 74 -4.98 -14.19 1.32
C VAL A 74 -4.72 -13.31 0.10
N ARG A 75 -4.11 -13.83 -0.97
CA ARG A 75 -3.78 -13.05 -2.17
C ARG A 75 -5.00 -12.39 -2.79
N ASP A 76 -6.13 -13.09 -2.79
CA ASP A 76 -7.35 -12.61 -3.46
C ASP A 76 -8.13 -11.62 -2.60
N SER A 77 -7.93 -11.63 -1.29
CA SER A 77 -8.56 -10.73 -0.32
C SER A 77 -7.69 -9.55 0.08
N LEU A 78 -6.38 -9.58 -0.22
CA LEU A 78 -5.42 -8.54 0.10
C LEU A 78 -5.77 -7.22 -0.61
N PRO A 79 -6.05 -6.14 0.14
CA PRO A 79 -6.31 -4.84 -0.45
C PRO A 79 -5.02 -4.19 -0.91
N LEU A 80 -5.05 -3.61 -2.11
CA LEU A 80 -4.02 -2.71 -2.61
C LEU A 80 -4.50 -1.28 -2.39
N VAL A 81 -3.62 -0.42 -1.87
CA VAL A 81 -3.85 1.02 -1.78
C VAL A 81 -3.31 1.70 -3.03
N LEU A 82 -4.15 2.50 -3.67
CA LEU A 82 -3.84 3.19 -4.91
C LEU A 82 -3.98 4.70 -4.73
N CYS A 83 -3.16 5.43 -5.49
CA CYS A 83 -3.30 6.87 -5.72
C CYS A 83 -3.45 7.08 -7.23
N GLY A 84 -4.64 7.49 -7.67
CA GLY A 84 -5.04 7.41 -9.07
C GLY A 84 -5.01 5.96 -9.58
N LEU A 85 -4.24 5.70 -10.65
CA LEU A 85 -4.08 4.36 -11.22
C LEU A 85 -2.84 3.61 -10.71
N ARG A 86 -2.01 4.25 -9.88
CA ARG A 86 -0.76 3.68 -9.37
C ARG A 86 -0.99 2.98 -8.04
N ILE A 87 -0.39 1.80 -7.88
CA ILE A 87 -0.36 1.11 -6.58
C ILE A 87 0.69 1.80 -5.72
N ALA A 88 0.27 2.30 -4.57
CA ALA A 88 1.15 2.97 -3.61
C ALA A 88 1.65 1.99 -2.53
N TRP A 89 0.80 1.04 -2.11
CA TRP A 89 1.14 0.13 -1.02
C TRP A 89 0.41 -1.21 -1.10
N ILE A 90 1.14 -2.26 -0.72
CA ILE A 90 0.69 -3.63 -0.54
C ILE A 90 0.94 -3.98 0.94
N PRO A 91 -0.11 -4.08 1.78
CA PRO A 91 0.02 -4.28 3.22
C PRO A 91 0.88 -5.48 3.58
N GLY A 92 1.84 -5.29 4.49
CA GLY A 92 2.79 -6.34 4.92
C GLY A 92 3.85 -6.74 3.87
N ILE A 93 3.84 -6.13 2.67
CA ILE A 93 4.66 -6.59 1.55
C ILE A 93 5.60 -5.51 1.02
N ALA A 94 5.06 -4.39 0.52
CA ALA A 94 5.87 -3.35 -0.13
C ALA A 94 5.14 -2.00 -0.25
N VAL A 95 5.92 -0.93 -0.18
CA VAL A 95 5.54 0.44 -0.60
C VAL A 95 6.18 0.71 -1.95
N ASP A 96 5.47 1.39 -2.85
CA ASP A 96 6.01 1.83 -4.14
C ASP A 96 6.93 3.04 -3.93
N GLU A 97 8.07 3.04 -4.61
CA GLU A 97 9.11 4.06 -4.49
C GLU A 97 8.61 5.46 -4.79
N ALA A 98 7.64 5.62 -5.70
CA ALA A 98 7.07 6.92 -6.02
C ALA A 98 6.25 7.54 -4.86
N PHE A 99 5.97 6.76 -3.81
CA PHE A 99 5.23 7.17 -2.62
C PHE A 99 6.11 7.12 -1.36
N ARG A 100 7.43 7.00 -1.53
CA ARG A 100 8.39 7.14 -0.42
C ARG A 100 8.24 8.54 0.19
N VAL A 101 8.22 8.57 1.52
CA VAL A 101 8.24 9.83 2.28
C VAL A 101 9.69 10.32 2.40
N GLU A 102 9.90 11.56 1.99
CA GLU A 102 11.14 12.30 2.20
C GLU A 102 10.95 13.34 3.34
N PRO A 103 12.04 13.82 3.97
CA PRO A 103 11.95 14.75 5.10
C PRO A 103 11.10 15.99 4.85
N ASP A 104 11.03 16.47 3.60
CA ASP A 104 10.35 17.68 3.16
C ASP A 104 8.98 17.44 2.50
N THR A 105 8.51 16.19 2.40
CA THR A 105 7.21 15.82 1.78
C THR A 105 6.02 16.52 2.46
N PRO A 106 5.39 17.55 1.89
CA PRO A 106 4.51 18.47 2.65
C PRO A 106 3.30 17.77 3.30
N GLU A 107 2.73 16.78 2.62
CA GLU A 107 1.57 16.03 3.09
C GLU A 107 1.84 14.53 2.99
N VAL A 108 1.55 13.81 4.08
CA VAL A 108 1.67 12.36 4.11
C VAL A 108 0.39 11.71 4.64
N LEU A 109 0.11 10.52 4.12
CA LEU A 109 -1.01 9.70 4.50
C LEU A 109 -0.50 8.51 5.32
N ARG A 110 -1.00 8.37 6.55
CA ARG A 110 -0.83 7.14 7.31
C ARG A 110 -1.95 6.19 6.94
N VAL A 111 -1.58 5.00 6.52
CA VAL A 111 -2.51 3.91 6.23
C VAL A 111 -2.18 2.70 7.11
N LYS A 112 -3.21 2.08 7.67
CA LYS A 112 -3.08 0.84 8.46
C LYS A 112 -4.10 -0.18 7.97
N PHE A 113 -3.64 -1.42 7.82
CA PHE A 113 -4.47 -2.57 7.49
C PHE A 113 -4.55 -3.52 8.69
N GLU A 114 -5.74 -3.97 9.02
CA GLU A 114 -6.01 -4.93 10.08
C GLU A 114 -6.63 -6.17 9.43
N PRO A 115 -5.83 -7.23 9.17
CA PRO A 115 -6.32 -8.47 8.60
C PRO A 115 -7.41 -9.09 9.47
N ARG A 116 -8.38 -9.78 8.84
CA ARG A 116 -9.38 -10.60 9.53
C ARG A 116 -8.84 -11.97 9.90
#